data_AF-A0A9Q1HQ52-F1
#
_entry.id   AF-A0A9Q1HQ52-F1
#
_cell.length_a   1.000
_cell.length_b   1.000
_cell.length_c   1.000
_cell.angle_alpha   90.00
_cell.angle_beta   90.00
_cell.angle_gamma   90.00
#
_symmetry.space_group_name_H-M   'P 1'
#
loop_
_entity.id
_entity.type
_entity.pdbx_description
1 polymer ?
#
loop_
_entity_poly.entity_id
_entity_poly.type
_entity_poly.pdbx_seq_one_letter_code
_entity_poly.pdbx_strand_id
1 'polypeptide(L)'
;MARYLAQIVVMGVQVVGRAFARALRQEFAASKAAAEARGRSGQQSAAATTISGMSLQEAQQILNVSTLSPEEIQQSYEHLFKVNDKTVGGSFYLQSKVVRAKERLVDELGFQKQDGPPSQDQQQQRPNPET
;
A
#
# COMPACT_ATOMS: atom_id res chain seq x y z
N MET A 1 -50.21 5.12 33.47
CA MET A 1 -49.90 4.96 32.03
C MET A 1 -48.50 5.49 31.66
N ALA A 2 -48.19 6.78 31.88
CA ALA A 2 -46.90 7.38 31.45
C ALA A 2 -45.62 6.74 32.05
N ARG A 3 -45.65 6.25 33.29
CA ARG A 3 -44.47 5.63 33.96
C ARG A 3 -44.00 4.33 33.28
N TYR A 4 -44.93 3.55 32.71
CA TYR A 4 -44.60 2.28 32.04
C TYR A 4 -44.00 2.51 30.65
N LEU A 5 -44.51 3.51 29.91
CA LEU A 5 -43.93 3.91 28.62
C LEU A 5 -42.50 4.44 28.79
N ALA A 6 -42.24 5.24 29.82
CA ALA A 6 -40.89 5.71 30.13
C ALA A 6 -39.92 4.56 30.44
N GLN A 7 -40.35 3.54 31.19
CA GLN A 7 -39.53 2.36 31.48
C GLN A 7 -39.19 1.54 30.23
N ILE A 8 -40.16 1.34 29.34
CA ILE A 8 -39.96 0.60 28.07
C ILE A 8 -38.95 1.33 27.19
N VAL A 9 -39.05 2.66 27.08
CA VAL A 9 -38.11 3.48 26.30
C VAL A 9 -36.70 3.41 26.88
N VAL A 10 -36.55 3.53 28.21
CA VAL A 10 -35.24 3.48 28.88
C VAL A 10 -34.57 2.11 28.70
N MET A 11 -35.31 1.01 28.85
CA MET A 11 -34.76 -0.33 28.61
C MET A 11 -34.37 -0.53 27.15
N GLY A 12 -35.17 -0.04 26.20
CA GLY A 12 -34.86 -0.11 24.76
C GLY A 12 -33.56 0.60 24.40
N VAL A 13 -33.34 1.82 24.93
CA VAL A 13 -32.13 2.61 24.70
C VAL A 13 -30.88 1.94 25.30
N GLN A 14 -30.99 1.34 26.49
CA GLN A 14 -29.84 0.68 27.13
C GLN A 14 -29.35 -0.55 26.37
N VAL A 15 -30.26 -1.34 25.80
CA VAL A 15 -29.91 -2.56 25.06
C VAL A 15 -29.29 -2.21 23.71
N VAL A 16 -29.92 -1.32 22.95
CA VAL A 16 -29.42 -0.91 21.62
C VAL A 16 -28.13 -0.09 21.73
N GLY A 17 -28.05 0.83 22.70
CA GLY A 17 -26.87 1.67 22.91
C GLY A 17 -25.61 0.87 23.29
N ARG A 18 -25.75 -0.17 24.12
CA ARG A 18 -24.62 -1.05 24.49
C ARG A 18 -24.14 -1.90 23.31
N ALA A 19 -25.05 -2.38 22.46
CA ALA A 19 -24.67 -3.13 21.27
C ALA A 19 -23.93 -2.23 20.25
N PHE A 20 -24.44 -1.03 20.01
CA PHE A 20 -23.81 -0.05 19.13
C PHE A 20 -22.42 0.39 19.64
N ALA A 21 -22.29 0.68 20.94
CA ALA A 21 -21.00 1.03 21.55
C ALA A 21 -19.98 -0.12 21.45
N ARG A 22 -20.41 -1.38 21.56
CA ARG A 22 -19.53 -2.55 21.38
C ARG A 22 -19.08 -2.70 19.93
N ALA A 23 -20.00 -2.56 18.97
CA ALA A 23 -19.68 -2.63 17.55
C ALA A 23 -18.68 -1.53 17.16
N LEU A 24 -18.93 -0.28 17.56
CA LEU A 24 -17.99 0.82 17.32
C LEU A 24 -16.63 0.55 17.98
N ARG A 25 -16.59 0.15 19.24
CA ARG A 25 -15.32 -0.14 19.93
C ARG A 25 -14.52 -1.23 19.24
N GLN A 26 -15.19 -2.24 18.69
CA GLN A 26 -14.56 -3.35 17.98
C GLN A 26 -14.00 -2.90 16.62
N GLU A 27 -14.74 -2.09 15.88
CA GLU A 27 -14.29 -1.50 14.61
C GLU A 27 -13.13 -0.52 14.82
N PHE A 28 -13.20 0.34 15.84
CA PHE A 28 -12.11 1.24 16.19
C PHE A 28 -10.87 0.50 16.67
N ALA A 29 -11.01 -0.56 17.46
CA ALA A 29 -9.86 -1.36 17.90
C ALA A 29 -9.21 -2.11 16.74
N ALA A 30 -10.01 -2.73 15.86
CA ALA A 30 -9.50 -3.40 14.66
C ALA A 30 -8.84 -2.41 13.68
N SER A 31 -9.45 -1.24 13.48
CA SER A 31 -8.90 -0.18 12.64
C SER A 31 -7.61 0.39 13.20
N LYS A 32 -7.52 0.57 14.53
CA LYS A 32 -6.30 1.05 15.19
C LYS A 32 -5.17 0.03 15.11
N ALA A 33 -5.45 -1.25 15.32
CA ALA A 33 -4.46 -2.32 15.15
C ALA A 33 -3.95 -2.43 13.70
N ALA A 34 -4.85 -2.28 12.71
CA ALA A 34 -4.47 -2.25 11.30
C ALA A 34 -3.65 -0.99 10.94
N ALA A 35 -3.98 0.16 11.52
CA ALA A 35 -3.24 1.40 11.33
C ALA A 35 -1.84 1.36 12.00
N GLU A 36 -1.72 0.78 13.19
CA GLU A 36 -0.44 0.58 13.89
C GLU A 36 0.47 -0.40 13.13
N ALA A 37 -0.08 -1.49 12.59
CA ALA A 37 0.65 -2.40 11.70
C ALA A 37 1.11 -1.70 10.40
N ARG A 38 0.32 -0.76 9.87
CA ARG A 38 0.69 0.11 8.75
C ARG A 38 1.62 1.26 9.13
N GLY A 39 1.85 1.57 10.40
CA GLY A 39 2.54 2.79 10.82
C GLY A 39 4.02 2.87 10.43
N ARG A 40 4.73 1.74 10.36
CA ARG A 40 6.16 1.70 10.00
C ARG A 40 6.39 1.53 8.49
N SER A 41 5.62 0.67 7.83
CA SER A 41 5.72 0.44 6.37
C SER A 41 4.94 1.50 5.56
N GLY A 42 3.91 2.10 6.16
CA GLY A 42 3.06 3.13 5.57
C GLY A 42 3.71 4.50 5.47
N GLN A 43 4.68 4.85 6.33
CA GLN A 43 5.44 6.11 6.19
C GLN A 43 6.39 6.07 4.99
N GLN A 44 7.08 4.95 4.77
CA GLN A 44 7.88 4.75 3.55
C GLN A 44 7.00 4.64 2.30
N SER A 45 5.88 3.93 2.38
CA SER A 45 4.89 3.85 1.29
C SER A 45 4.27 5.21 0.96
N ALA A 46 3.95 6.04 1.96
CA ALA A 46 3.42 7.38 1.75
C ALA A 46 4.48 8.31 1.16
N ALA A 47 5.73 8.26 1.64
CA ALA A 47 6.83 9.02 1.05
C ALA A 47 7.09 8.63 -0.41
N ALA A 48 7.13 7.34 -0.74
CA ALA A 48 7.28 6.85 -2.12
C ALA A 48 6.09 7.23 -3.02
N THR A 49 4.87 7.19 -2.48
CA THR A 49 3.65 7.66 -3.18
C THR A 49 3.67 9.18 -3.39
N THR A 50 4.30 9.94 -2.49
CA THR A 50 4.43 11.41 -2.61
C THR A 50 5.51 11.79 -3.64
N ILE A 51 6.59 11.01 -3.76
CA ILE A 51 7.69 11.23 -4.72
C ILE A 51 7.23 10.92 -6.15
N SER A 52 6.52 9.82 -6.37
CA SER A 52 6.03 9.41 -7.69
C SER A 52 4.63 9.99 -8.03
N GLY A 53 3.87 10.41 -7.02
CA GLY A 53 2.47 10.81 -7.16
C GLY A 53 1.52 9.65 -7.51
N MET A 54 1.99 8.40 -7.41
CA MET A 54 1.28 7.18 -7.81
C MET A 54 1.48 6.07 -6.78
N SER A 55 0.39 5.42 -6.38
CA SER A 55 0.46 4.28 -5.44
C SER A 55 0.96 3.01 -6.14
N LEU A 56 1.54 2.06 -5.39
CA LEU A 56 1.95 0.76 -5.95
C LEU A 56 0.78 0.03 -6.60
N GLN A 57 -0.39 0.07 -5.95
CA GLN A 57 -1.61 -0.56 -6.45
C GLN A 57 -2.11 0.10 -7.74
N GLU A 58 -2.08 1.43 -7.83
CA GLU A 58 -2.42 2.15 -9.06
C GLU A 58 -1.46 1.78 -10.20
N ALA A 59 -0.15 1.69 -9.92
CA ALA A 59 0.85 1.31 -10.91
C ALA A 59 0.63 -0.12 -11.44
N GLN A 60 0.31 -1.07 -10.55
CA GLN A 60 -0.05 -2.44 -10.93
C GLN A 60 -1.32 -2.48 -11.80
N GLN A 61 -2.34 -1.68 -11.47
CA GLN A 61 -3.57 -1.60 -12.25
C GLN A 61 -3.35 -0.98 -13.63
N ILE A 62 -2.56 0.11 -13.72
CA ILE A 62 -2.24 0.75 -14.99
C ILE A 62 -1.51 -0.21 -15.92
N LEU A 63 -0.55 -0.97 -15.40
CA LEU A 63 0.19 -1.96 -16.18
C LEU A 63 -0.47 -3.34 -16.23
N ASN A 64 -1.64 -3.51 -15.62
CA ASN A 64 -2.36 -4.78 -15.56
C ASN A 64 -1.45 -5.97 -15.17
N VAL A 65 -0.64 -5.79 -14.13
CA VAL A 65 0.26 -6.83 -13.61
C VAL A 65 -0.11 -7.20 -12.18
N SER A 66 -0.10 -8.50 -11.89
CA SER A 66 -0.41 -9.03 -10.56
C SER A 66 0.86 -9.41 -9.79
N THR A 67 1.96 -9.70 -10.49
CA THR A 67 3.24 -10.03 -9.90
C THR A 67 4.27 -8.94 -10.21
N LEU A 68 5.22 -8.74 -9.31
CA LEU A 68 6.36 -7.86 -9.53
C LEU A 68 7.46 -8.61 -10.31
N SER A 69 7.12 -9.21 -11.45
CA SER A 69 8.10 -9.77 -12.39
C SER A 69 8.63 -8.66 -13.29
N PRO A 70 9.97 -8.44 -13.37
CA PRO A 70 10.55 -7.47 -14.30
C PRO A 70 10.15 -7.72 -15.75
N GLU A 71 10.01 -8.98 -16.14
CA GLU A 71 9.64 -9.41 -17.50
C GLU A 71 8.18 -9.04 -17.81
N GLU A 72 7.25 -9.37 -16.91
CA GLU A 72 5.82 -9.04 -17.08
C GLU A 72 5.60 -7.52 -17.13
N ILE A 73 6.28 -6.77 -16.25
CA ILE A 73 6.21 -5.31 -16.21
C ILE A 73 6.71 -4.72 -17.53
N GLN A 74 7.84 -5.20 -18.05
CA GLN A 74 8.43 -4.69 -19.28
C GLN A 74 7.55 -5.00 -20.50
N GLN A 75 7.03 -6.23 -20.60
CA GLN A 75 6.15 -6.63 -21.70
C GLN A 75 4.86 -5.80 -21.72
N SER A 76 4.21 -5.63 -20.57
CA SER A 76 2.99 -4.84 -20.48
C SER A 76 3.24 -3.36 -20.78
N TYR A 77 4.35 -2.81 -20.25
CA TYR A 77 4.78 -1.45 -20.55
C TYR A 77 4.97 -1.22 -22.05
N GLU A 78 5.70 -2.08 -22.76
CA GLU A 78 5.95 -1.91 -24.20
C GLU A 78 4.65 -1.92 -25.01
N HIS A 79 3.76 -2.85 -24.70
CA HIS A 79 2.46 -2.93 -25.35
C HIS A 79 1.63 -1.65 -25.10
N LEU A 80 1.43 -1.27 -23.84
CA LEU A 80 0.62 -0.12 -23.44
C LEU A 80 1.21 1.20 -23.92
N PHE A 81 2.54 1.34 -23.91
CA PHE A 81 3.23 2.53 -24.40
C PHE A 81 3.04 2.70 -25.91
N LYS A 82 3.16 1.61 -26.67
CA LYS A 82 3.01 1.62 -28.13
C LYS A 82 1.59 1.94 -28.57
N VAL A 83 0.58 1.30 -27.96
CA VAL A 83 -0.84 1.53 -28.35
C VAL A 83 -1.37 2.90 -27.93
N ASN A 84 -0.74 3.54 -26.93
CA ASN A 84 -1.10 4.90 -26.50
C ASN A 84 -0.24 6.00 -27.15
N ASP A 85 0.60 5.67 -28.13
CA ASP A 85 1.42 6.67 -28.80
C ASP A 85 0.56 7.70 -29.56
N LYS A 86 0.91 8.99 -29.45
CA LYS A 86 0.19 10.07 -30.12
C LYS A 86 0.10 9.89 -31.63
N THR A 87 1.14 9.34 -32.25
CA THR A 87 1.24 9.17 -33.71
C THR A 87 0.24 8.16 -34.26
N VAL A 88 -0.24 7.22 -33.42
CA VAL A 88 -1.27 6.24 -33.77
C VAL A 88 -2.66 6.61 -33.24
N GLY A 89 -2.85 7.86 -32.81
CA GLY A 89 -4.13 8.36 -32.26
C GLY A 89 -4.32 8.11 -30.76
N GLY A 90 -3.25 7.73 -30.04
CA GLY A 90 -3.26 7.58 -28.60
C GLY A 90 -3.19 8.90 -27.83
N SER A 91 -3.29 8.81 -26.50
CA SER A 91 -3.28 9.98 -25.60
C SER A 91 -1.94 10.14 -24.92
N PHE A 92 -1.36 11.34 -25.00
CA PHE A 92 -0.15 11.69 -24.25
C PHE A 92 -0.27 11.41 -22.77
N TYR A 93 -1.45 11.71 -22.22
CA TYR A 93 -1.70 11.61 -20.79
C TYR A 93 -1.68 10.14 -20.37
N LEU A 94 -2.30 9.27 -21.16
CA LEU A 94 -2.29 7.83 -20.92
C LEU A 94 -0.88 7.26 -21.09
N GLN A 95 -0.17 7.63 -22.15
CA GLN A 95 1.23 7.23 -22.36
C GLN A 95 2.11 7.69 -21.18
N SER A 96 1.92 8.93 -20.69
CA SER A 96 2.65 9.45 -19.53
C SER A 96 2.31 8.68 -18.25
N LYS A 97 1.05 8.28 -18.05
CA LYS A 97 0.63 7.44 -16.90
C LYS A 97 1.26 6.05 -16.96
N VAL A 98 1.38 5.46 -18.14
CA VAL A 98 2.07 4.16 -18.35
C VAL A 98 3.56 4.27 -17.98
N VAL A 99 4.23 5.37 -18.36
CA VAL A 99 5.63 5.63 -17.96
C VAL A 99 5.77 5.76 -16.45
N ARG A 100 4.93 6.57 -15.80
CA ARG A 100 4.96 6.75 -14.33
C ARG A 100 4.68 5.45 -13.57
N ALA A 101 3.75 4.63 -14.07
CA ALA A 101 3.47 3.33 -13.48
C ALA A 101 4.69 2.42 -13.52
N LYS A 102 5.39 2.36 -14.66
CA LYS A 102 6.63 1.59 -14.76
C LYS A 102 7.70 2.08 -13.78
N GLU A 103 7.95 3.39 -13.72
CA GLU A 103 8.92 3.97 -12.76
C GLU A 103 8.60 3.53 -11.33
N ARG A 104 7.33 3.63 -10.90
CA ARG A 104 6.91 3.25 -9.56
C ARG A 104 7.11 1.76 -9.25
N LEU A 105 6.88 0.86 -10.22
CA LEU A 105 7.10 -0.58 -10.01
C LEU A 105 8.60 -0.94 -10.00
N VAL A 106 9.40 -0.28 -10.83
CA VAL A 106 10.87 -0.47 -10.85
C VAL A 106 11.49 0.00 -9.54
N ASP A 107 11.04 1.11 -8.98
CA ASP A 107 11.48 1.59 -7.67
C ASP A 107 11.18 0.54 -6.59
N GLU A 108 9.97 -0.05 -6.58
CA GLU A 108 9.60 -1.11 -5.63
C GLU A 108 10.52 -2.34 -5.72
N LEU A 109 10.87 -2.75 -6.95
CA LEU A 109 11.82 -3.84 -7.18
C LEU A 109 13.22 -3.51 -6.66
N GLY A 110 13.63 -2.25 -6.74
CA GLY A 110 14.88 -1.75 -6.17
C GLY A 110 14.89 -1.82 -4.64
N PHE A 111 13.78 -1.43 -4.00
CA PHE A 111 13.61 -1.53 -2.54
C PHE A 111 13.61 -2.99 -2.07
N GLN A 112 12.86 -3.88 -2.73
CA GLN A 112 12.81 -5.31 -2.40
C GLN A 112 14.17 -6.02 -2.49
N LYS A 113 15.06 -5.60 -3.40
CA LYS A 113 16.43 -6.14 -3.49
C LYS A 113 17.33 -5.70 -2.33
N GLN A 114 17.04 -4.58 -1.68
CA GLN A 114 17.85 -4.06 -0.56
C GLN A 114 17.45 -4.67 0.79
N ASP A 115 16.21 -5.17 0.92
CA ASP A 115 15.69 -5.80 2.15
C ASP A 115 15.93 -7.33 2.23
N GLY A 116 16.76 -7.89 1.35
CA GLY A 116 17.27 -9.27 1.51
C GLY A 116 18.17 -9.39 2.76
N PRO A 117 18.25 -10.56 3.43
CA PRO A 117 19.00 -10.70 4.67
C PRO A 117 20.45 -10.24 4.47
N PRO A 118 21.02 -9.43 5.38
CA PRO A 118 22.39 -8.97 5.24
C PRO A 118 23.31 -10.20 5.20
N SER A 119 24.02 -10.37 4.09
CA SER A 119 25.07 -11.38 3.97
C SER A 119 26.08 -11.15 5.09
N GLN A 120 26.13 -12.08 6.04
CA GLN A 120 27.07 -12.11 7.16
C GLN A 120 28.47 -12.52 6.66
N ASP A 121 29.09 -11.77 5.76
CA ASP A 121 30.42 -12.11 5.22
C ASP A 121 31.41 -10.94 5.27
N GLN A 122 31.37 -10.12 6.33
CA GLN A 122 32.42 -9.11 6.60
C GLN A 122 32.88 -9.01 8.06
N GLN A 123 32.90 -10.11 8.82
CA GLN A 123 33.54 -10.13 10.15
C GLN A 123 34.79 -11.01 10.30
N GLN A 124 35.33 -11.61 9.23
CA GLN A 124 36.62 -12.29 9.29
C GLN A 124 37.64 -11.66 8.34
N GLN A 125 38.13 -10.48 8.72
CA GLN A 125 39.49 -10.01 8.42
C GLN A 125 39.73 -8.68 9.15
N ARG A 126 40.02 -8.75 10.44
CA ARG A 126 40.90 -7.76 11.09
C ARG A 126 42.23 -8.47 11.29
N PRO A 127 43.34 -8.02 10.69
CA PRO A 127 44.65 -8.48 11.12
C PRO A 127 44.90 -7.91 12.52
N ASN A 128 45.34 -8.76 13.44
CA ASN A 128 45.90 -8.32 14.72
C ASN A 128 47.07 -7.38 14.45
N PRO A 129 47.13 -6.18 15.04
CA PRO A 129 48.41 -5.52 15.22
C PRO A 129 49.13 -6.23 16.37
N GLU A 130 50.26 -6.86 16.05
CA GLU A 130 51.25 -7.24 17.06
C GLU A 130 51.84 -5.98 17.71
N THR A 131 52.17 -6.13 18.99
CA THR A 131 52.90 -5.25 19.94
C THR A 131 52.04 -4.34 20.82
#